data_AF-A0A959XMU5-F1
#
_entry.id   AF-A0A959XMU5-F1
#
_cell.length_a   1.000
_cell.length_b   1.000
_cell.length_c   1.000
_cell.angle_alpha   90.00
_cell.angle_beta   90.00
_cell.angle_gamma   90.00
#
_symmetry.space_group_name_H-M   'P 1'
#
loop_
_entity.id
_entity.type
_entity.pdbx_description
1 polymer ?
#
loop_
_entity_poly.entity_id
_entity_poly.type
_entity_poly.pdbx_seq_one_letter_code
_entity_poly.pdbx_strand_id
1 'polypeptide(L)'
;MEVVTRNADYQYRVEVCFTPGQYPLYAPEMGIVVVIDVLRATSAMVAAFEHGVDRIIPVSTVEEARQYFDRPDHIVAAERDGEIVDGFAYGNSPLAYVDRDLSGKTIVMTTTNGT
;
A
#
# COMPACT_ATOMS: atom_id res chain seq x y z
N MET A 1 -16.91 16.37 -27.02
CA MET A 1 -15.99 15.95 -25.96
C MET A 1 -14.64 15.84 -26.63
N GLU A 2 -13.78 16.84 -26.48
CA GLU A 2 -12.48 16.87 -27.16
C GLU A 2 -11.58 15.77 -26.60
N VAL A 3 -11.09 14.94 -27.52
CA VAL A 3 -10.10 13.91 -27.24
C VAL A 3 -8.79 14.62 -26.92
N VAL A 4 -8.25 14.35 -25.72
CA VAL A 4 -6.96 14.90 -25.28
C VAL A 4 -5.90 14.59 -26.33
N THR A 5 -5.35 15.66 -26.90
CA THR A 5 -4.30 15.63 -27.93
C THR A 5 -3.10 14.85 -27.41
N ARG A 6 -2.75 13.76 -28.10
CA ARG A 6 -1.43 13.12 -27.95
C ARG A 6 -0.38 14.17 -28.28
N ASN A 7 0.34 14.64 -27.26
CA ASN A 7 1.49 15.52 -27.47
C ASN A 7 2.56 14.69 -28.19
N ALA A 8 2.90 15.08 -29.43
CA ALA A 8 3.80 14.31 -30.30
C ALA A 8 5.26 14.28 -29.80
N ASP A 9 5.59 15.06 -28.78
CA ASP A 9 6.95 15.28 -28.29
C ASP A 9 7.45 14.18 -27.33
N TYR A 10 6.58 13.31 -26.80
CA TYR A 10 6.96 12.31 -25.80
C TYR A 10 6.50 10.89 -26.16
N GLN A 11 7.47 9.96 -26.18
CA GLN A 11 7.23 8.53 -26.43
C GLN A 11 6.35 7.89 -25.34
N TYR A 12 6.44 8.38 -24.11
CA TYR A 12 5.69 7.86 -22.97
C TYR A 12 4.81 8.96 -22.36
N ARG A 13 3.57 8.61 -22.05
CA ARG A 13 2.64 9.46 -21.32
C ARG A 13 2.77 9.15 -19.83
N VAL A 14 3.06 10.18 -19.03
CA VAL A 14 3.07 10.09 -17.57
C VAL A 14 2.00 11.03 -17.06
N GLU A 15 1.07 10.50 -16.26
CA GLU A 15 0.04 11.29 -15.61
C GLU A 15 -0.02 11.00 -14.11
N VAL A 16 -0.53 11.99 -13.37
CA VAL A 16 -0.61 11.94 -11.91
C VAL A 16 -2.07 11.93 -11.51
N CYS A 17 -2.51 10.82 -10.93
CA CYS A 17 -3.80 10.69 -10.27
C CYS A 17 -3.61 11.03 -8.78
N PHE A 18 -4.12 12.18 -8.33
CA PHE A 18 -3.85 12.68 -6.98
C PHE A 18 -4.57 11.91 -5.88
N THR A 19 -5.72 11.29 -6.18
CA THR A 19 -6.47 10.49 -5.21
C THR A 19 -6.97 9.19 -5.85
N PRO A 20 -7.10 8.09 -5.09
CA PRO A 20 -7.62 6.82 -5.62
C PRO A 20 -9.02 6.95 -6.24
N GLY A 21 -9.87 7.84 -5.70
CA GLY A 21 -11.21 8.07 -6.22
C GLY A 21 -11.24 8.68 -7.63
N GLN A 22 -10.15 9.28 -8.10
CA GLN A 22 -10.02 9.80 -9.45
C GLN A 22 -9.54 8.75 -10.45
N TYR A 23 -9.02 7.61 -9.98
CA TYR A 23 -8.42 6.58 -10.83
C TYR A 23 -9.32 6.11 -12.00
N PRO A 24 -10.66 6.01 -11.87
CA PRO A 24 -11.53 5.66 -13.00
C PRO A 24 -11.42 6.60 -14.21
N LEU A 25 -10.97 7.85 -14.01
CA LEU A 25 -10.77 8.82 -15.10
C LEU A 25 -9.50 8.55 -15.91
N TYR A 26 -8.55 7.81 -15.36
CA TYR A 26 -7.25 7.51 -15.97
C TYR A 26 -7.15 6.03 -16.42
N ALA A 27 -7.84 5.13 -15.73
CA ALA A 27 -7.72 3.68 -15.91
C ALA A 27 -7.86 3.16 -17.35
N PRO A 28 -8.76 3.67 -18.22
CA PRO A 28 -8.94 3.11 -19.56
C PRO A 28 -7.72 3.20 -20.48
N GLU A 29 -6.75 4.05 -20.17
CA GLU A 29 -5.62 4.37 -21.07
C GLU A 29 -4.23 4.17 -20.42
N MET A 30 -4.18 3.57 -19.22
CA MET A 30 -2.94 3.40 -18.46
C MET A 30 -2.55 1.93 -18.34
N GLY A 31 -1.31 1.60 -18.73
CA GLY A 31 -0.77 0.24 -18.65
C GLY A 31 0.07 -0.05 -17.40
N ILE A 32 0.67 0.97 -16.79
CA ILE A 32 1.51 0.86 -15.58
C ILE A 32 1.01 1.89 -14.57
N VAL A 33 0.77 1.43 -13.33
CA VAL A 33 0.36 2.28 -12.22
C VAL A 33 1.42 2.23 -11.14
N VAL A 34 1.87 3.39 -10.68
CA VAL A 34 2.78 3.52 -9.54
C VAL A 34 2.01 4.15 -8.40
N VAL A 35 1.74 3.36 -7.36
CA VAL A 35 1.05 3.85 -6.15
C VAL A 35 2.06 4.56 -5.27
N ILE A 36 1.71 5.76 -4.79
CA ILE A 36 2.56 6.59 -3.95
C ILE A 36 1.77 7.00 -2.70
N ASP A 37 2.20 6.49 -1.55
CA ASP A 37 1.78 6.96 -0.23
C ASP A 37 3.03 7.00 0.66
N VAL A 38 3.79 8.09 0.52
CA VAL A 38 5.09 8.25 1.20
C VAL A 38 4.91 8.30 2.71
N LEU A 39 3.77 8.82 3.20
CA LEU A 39 3.47 9.00 4.62
C LEU A 39 2.14 8.27 4.98
N ARG A 40 2.17 6.95 5.15
CA ARG A 40 3.38 6.10 5.28
C ARG A 40 3.27 4.75 4.57
N ALA A 41 2.15 4.40 3.94
CA ALA A 41 1.88 3.02 3.54
C ALA A 41 2.96 2.44 2.62
N THR A 42 3.27 3.13 1.50
CA THR A 42 4.27 2.61 0.55
C THR A 42 5.70 2.63 1.14
N SER A 43 6.03 3.59 2.00
CA SER A 43 7.31 3.60 2.72
C SER A 43 7.43 2.43 3.70
N ALA A 44 6.36 2.09 4.40
CA ALA A 44 6.32 0.95 5.31
C ALA A 44 6.42 -0.38 4.56
N MET A 45 5.74 -0.50 3.42
CA MET A 45 5.82 -1.67 2.54
C MET A 45 7.24 -1.87 2.00
N VAL A 46 7.87 -0.81 1.49
CA VAL A 46 9.26 -0.86 0.99
C VAL A 46 10.22 -1.26 2.12
N ALA A 47 10.07 -0.68 3.32
CA ALA A 47 10.88 -1.05 4.46
C ALA A 47 10.72 -2.54 4.84
N ALA A 48 9.51 -3.08 4.80
CA ALA A 48 9.28 -4.49 5.08
C ALA A 48 9.90 -5.42 4.03
N PHE A 49 9.84 -5.07 2.74
CA PHE A 49 10.52 -5.82 1.68
C PHE A 49 12.04 -5.78 1.81
N GLU A 50 12.62 -4.64 2.17
CA GLU A 50 14.05 -4.52 2.43
C GLU A 50 14.52 -5.46 3.57
N HIS A 51 13.63 -5.76 4.52
CA HIS A 51 13.89 -6.67 5.66
C HIS A 51 13.40 -8.10 5.42
N GLY A 52 13.09 -8.46 4.17
CA GLY A 52 12.90 -9.84 3.74
C GLY A 52 11.47 -10.38 3.82
N VAL A 53 10.44 -9.55 3.93
CA VAL A 53 9.04 -10.05 3.88
C VAL A 53 8.77 -10.70 2.52
N ASP A 54 8.10 -11.86 2.52
CA ASP A 54 7.78 -12.56 1.26
C ASP A 54 6.64 -11.87 0.50
N ARG A 55 5.63 -11.41 1.25
CA ARG A 55 4.37 -10.88 0.69
C ARG A 55 3.77 -9.81 1.58
N ILE A 56 3.09 -8.87 0.94
CA ILE A 56 2.21 -7.91 1.59
C ILE A 56 0.81 -8.03 0.99
N ILE A 57 -0.21 -8.11 1.84
CA ILE A 57 -1.61 -8.17 1.49
C ILE A 57 -2.28 -6.89 2.02
N PRO A 58 -2.48 -5.87 1.17
CA PRO A 58 -3.28 -4.70 1.55
C PRO A 58 -4.75 -5.11 1.66
N VAL A 59 -5.42 -4.68 2.73
CA VAL A 59 -6.87 -4.89 2.94
C VAL A 59 -7.55 -3.58 3.32
N SER A 60 -8.81 -3.44 2.94
CA SER A 60 -9.55 -2.18 3.04
C SER A 60 -10.01 -1.88 4.48
N THR A 61 -10.27 -2.92 5.26
CA THR A 61 -10.89 -2.78 6.59
C THR A 61 -10.08 -3.43 7.70
N VAL A 62 -10.29 -2.92 8.92
CA VAL A 62 -9.72 -3.52 10.14
C VAL A 62 -10.28 -4.92 10.34
N GLU A 63 -11.57 -5.11 10.05
CA GLU A 63 -12.27 -6.38 10.17
C GLU A 63 -11.67 -7.45 9.25
N GLU A 64 -11.35 -7.10 8.00
CA GLU A 64 -10.63 -7.99 7.07
C GLU A 64 -9.25 -8.34 7.61
N ALA A 65 -8.49 -7.37 8.13
CA ALA A 65 -7.17 -7.62 8.70
C ALA A 65 -7.23 -8.60 9.89
N ARG A 66 -8.24 -8.45 10.77
CA ARG A 66 -8.42 -9.33 11.94
C ARG A 66 -8.61 -10.81 11.58
N GLN A 67 -9.10 -11.13 10.38
CA GLN A 67 -9.27 -12.51 9.91
C GLN A 67 -7.95 -13.29 9.76
N TYR A 68 -6.81 -12.60 9.89
CA TYR A 68 -5.48 -13.18 9.71
C TYR A 68 -4.71 -13.38 11.02
N PHE A 69 -5.24 -12.99 12.19
CA PHE A 69 -4.50 -13.07 13.46
C PHE A 69 -4.03 -14.49 13.81
N ASP A 70 -4.86 -15.49 13.54
CA ASP A 70 -4.56 -16.88 13.89
C ASP A 70 -3.86 -17.64 12.75
N ARG A 71 -3.50 -16.95 11.66
CA ARG A 71 -2.83 -17.60 10.53
C ARG A 71 -1.33 -17.68 10.79
N PRO A 72 -0.71 -18.86 10.62
CA PRO A 72 0.72 -19.00 10.80
C PRO A 72 1.48 -18.09 9.82
N ASP A 73 2.60 -17.55 10.29
CA ASP A 73 3.50 -16.68 9.50
C ASP A 73 2.89 -15.37 9.01
N HIS A 74 1.73 -14.96 9.54
CA HIS A 74 1.15 -13.66 9.25
C HIS A 74 1.49 -12.63 10.33
N ILE A 75 1.87 -11.45 9.89
CA ILE A 75 1.96 -10.24 10.70
C ILE A 75 0.77 -9.38 10.33
N VAL A 76 -0.06 -9.00 11.29
CA VAL A 76 -1.25 -8.19 11.02
C VAL A 76 -1.02 -6.78 11.56
N ALA A 77 -1.08 -5.80 10.67
CA ALA A 77 -0.88 -4.38 10.96
C ALA A 77 -2.14 -3.57 10.64
N ALA A 78 -2.48 -2.62 11.50
CA ALA A 78 -3.57 -1.70 11.23
C ALA A 78 -3.28 -0.31 11.77
N GLU A 79 -3.56 0.68 10.95
CA GLU A 79 -3.46 2.09 11.31
C GLU A 79 -4.74 2.84 10.94
N ARG A 80 -5.18 3.71 11.85
CA ARG A 80 -6.18 4.75 11.60
C ARG A 80 -5.72 6.05 12.25
N ASP A 81 -5.89 7.16 11.55
CA ASP A 81 -5.50 8.50 12.02
C ASP A 81 -4.03 8.61 12.47
N GLY A 82 -3.15 7.80 11.87
CA GLY A 82 -1.71 7.75 12.17
C GLY A 82 -1.33 6.85 13.35
N GLU A 83 -2.31 6.32 14.09
CA GLU A 83 -2.13 5.52 15.30
C GLU A 83 -2.36 4.03 15.05
N ILE A 84 -1.75 3.18 15.88
CA ILE A 84 -2.00 1.74 15.85
C ILE A 84 -3.43 1.49 16.33
N VAL A 85 -4.18 0.66 15.60
CA VAL A 85 -5.54 0.30 15.99
C VAL A 85 -5.51 -0.64 17.20
N ASP A 86 -6.42 -0.44 18.15
CA ASP A 86 -6.52 -1.27 19.35
C ASP A 86 -6.62 -2.77 19.03
N GLY A 87 -5.78 -3.54 19.73
CA GLY A 87 -5.65 -4.98 19.54
C GLY A 87 -4.66 -5.40 18.44
N PHE A 88 -4.03 -4.46 17.72
CA PHE A 88 -2.96 -4.76 16.78
C PHE A 88 -1.59 -4.48 17.42
N ALA A 89 -0.62 -5.34 17.12
CA ALA A 89 0.76 -5.15 17.57
C ALA A 89 1.59 -4.28 16.62
N TYR A 90 1.11 -4.07 15.39
CA TYR A 90 1.81 -3.35 14.32
C TYR A 90 0.89 -2.31 13.68
N GLY A 91 1.49 -1.22 13.19
CA GLY A 91 0.80 -0.17 12.44
C GLY A 91 1.56 0.21 11.17
N ASN A 92 1.46 1.48 10.78
CA ASN A 92 1.98 2.00 9.51
C ASN A 92 3.34 2.73 9.66
N SER A 93 4.13 2.40 10.68
CA SER A 93 5.48 2.98 10.85
C SER A 93 6.50 2.11 10.11
N PRO A 94 7.31 2.67 9.18
CA PRO A 94 8.39 1.91 8.55
C PRO A 94 9.38 1.31 9.56
N LEU A 95 9.63 2.03 10.66
CA LEU A 95 10.51 1.58 11.75
C LEU A 95 9.99 0.34 12.47
N ALA A 96 8.69 0.01 12.37
CA ALA A 96 8.14 -1.20 12.96
C ALA A 96 8.66 -2.48 12.29
N TYR A 97 9.21 -2.36 11.08
CA TYR A 97 9.69 -3.46 10.24
C TYR A 97 11.22 -3.55 10.17
N VAL A 98 11.93 -2.55 10.72
CA VAL A 98 13.39 -2.48 10.73
C VAL A 98 13.97 -3.41 11.80
N ASP A 99 15.15 -3.98 11.55
CA ASP A 99 15.89 -4.88 12.46
C ASP A 99 15.13 -6.16 12.86
N ARG A 100 14.18 -6.59 12.03
CA ARG A 100 13.45 -7.86 12.20
C ARG A 100 13.75 -8.79 11.04
N ASP A 101 13.88 -10.08 11.33
CA ASP A 101 13.85 -11.09 10.28
C ASP A 101 12.40 -11.34 9.86
N LEU A 102 12.02 -10.85 8.67
CA LEU A 102 10.69 -11.03 8.09
C LEU A 102 10.65 -12.17 7.07
N SER A 103 11.74 -12.92 6.92
CA SER A 103 11.84 -14.04 5.98
C SER A 103 10.72 -15.05 6.21
N GLY A 104 10.02 -15.45 5.14
CA GLY A 104 8.91 -16.39 5.23
C GLY A 104 7.61 -15.79 5.79
N LYS A 105 7.58 -14.51 6.16
CA LYS A 105 6.39 -13.84 6.72
C LYS A 105 5.56 -13.19 5.62
N THR A 106 4.26 -13.11 5.87
CA THR A 106 3.31 -12.32 5.09
C THR A 106 2.75 -11.21 5.97
N ILE A 107 2.87 -9.95 5.55
CA ILE A 107 2.22 -8.83 6.25
C ILE A 107 0.84 -8.62 5.66
N VAL A 108 -0.19 -8.60 6.50
CA VAL A 108 -1.52 -8.10 6.15
C VAL A 108 -1.65 -6.73 6.77
N MET A 109 -1.91 -5.71 5.95
CA MET A 109 -1.97 -4.34 6.44
C MET A 109 -3.19 -3.59 5.93
N THR A 110 -3.77 -2.78 6.80
CA THR A 110 -4.76 -1.76 6.45
C THR A 110 -4.32 -0.40 6.98
N THR A 111 -4.47 0.63 6.16
CA THR A 111 -4.12 2.02 6.46
C THR A 111 -5.29 2.92 6.09
N THR A 112 -5.20 4.19 6.42
CA THR A 112 -6.29 5.13 6.09
C THR A 112 -6.39 5.40 4.58
N ASN A 113 -5.27 5.44 3.86
CA ASN A 113 -5.22 5.93 2.47
C ASN A 113 -4.53 5.00 1.47
N GLY A 114 -3.57 4.18 1.92
CA GLY A 114 -2.65 3.46 1.04
C GLY A 114 -3.06 2.02 0.70
N THR A 115 -4.17 1.54 1.24
CA THR A 115 -4.69 0.16 1.11
C THR A 115 -6.17 0.20 0.75
#